data_AF-A0A661HKZ0-F1
#
_entry.id   AF-A0A661HKZ0-F1
#
_cell.length_a   1.000
_cell.length_b   1.000
_cell.length_c   1.000
_cell.angle_alpha   90.00
_cell.angle_beta   90.00
_cell.angle_gamma   90.00
#
_symmetry.space_group_name_H-M   'P 1'
#
loop_
_entity.id
_entity.type
_entity.pdbx_description
1 polymer ?
#
loop_
_entity_poly.entity_id
_entity_poly.type
_entity_poly.pdbx_seq_one_letter_code
_entity_poly.pdbx_strand_id
1 'polypeptide(L)'
;MKNTKKLLLVHQKMKSTNVTQAVNIMLTPQFYILKKEKLPLRYAYQAKNIAPSLFEGLLEEGARYEYKVFKEKDMWVFIAYDSENIRDFLFSKGIKEEYVSKVFFAEQALESFVRPLHLNDKESMLALDNAVVLVPKGALGEQKQDSLVFDNHFTPKSAVSIQGEKGSFIHKKQAMYLSAACVLFALMFFIEGRGYGGNSKASEAQMNTLLEAYPSLSSSYTRDSFVEKYEHIDQAERNKRAVVKSFSNMIFKGVTLTTLSLNEKTFKATFSHEGTEIAQKLKSLAAQEKYKLKEIENSTSLEIGGVL
;
A
#
# COMPACT_ATOMS: atom_id res chain seq x y z
N MET A 1 17.49 -16.95 -25.73
CA MET A 1 16.55 -17.92 -25.10
C MET A 1 15.55 -18.37 -26.16
N LYS A 2 15.53 -19.66 -26.52
CA LYS A 2 14.51 -20.23 -27.41
C LYS A 2 13.14 -20.08 -26.73
N ASN A 3 12.18 -19.46 -27.40
CA ASN A 3 10.82 -19.33 -26.87
C ASN A 3 10.13 -20.69 -26.94
N THR A 4 9.90 -21.33 -25.80
CA THR A 4 9.35 -22.70 -25.71
C THR A 4 7.82 -22.72 -25.60
N LYS A 5 7.18 -21.58 -25.36
CA LYS A 5 5.72 -21.50 -25.23
C LYS A 5 5.06 -21.61 -26.59
N LYS A 6 3.96 -22.36 -26.64
CA LYS A 6 3.13 -22.51 -27.86
C LYS A 6 2.67 -21.14 -28.37
N LEU A 7 2.87 -20.90 -29.66
CA LEU A 7 2.33 -19.75 -30.37
C LEU A 7 0.93 -20.07 -30.92
N LEU A 8 -0.04 -19.23 -30.59
CA LEU A 8 -1.42 -19.33 -31.07
C LEU A 8 -1.70 -18.17 -32.02
N LEU A 9 -2.18 -18.49 -33.22
CA LEU A 9 -2.67 -17.50 -34.16
C LEU A 9 -4.11 -17.12 -33.82
N VAL A 10 -4.36 -15.82 -33.73
CA VAL A 10 -5.65 -15.27 -33.33
C VAL A 10 -6.23 -14.44 -34.48
N HIS A 11 -7.42 -14.82 -34.93
CA HIS A 11 -8.20 -14.16 -35.98
C HIS A 11 -9.67 -14.08 -35.54
N GLN A 12 -10.44 -13.10 -36.04
CA GLN A 12 -11.79 -12.80 -35.51
C GLN A 12 -12.75 -14.00 -35.55
N LYS A 13 -12.64 -14.82 -36.60
CA LYS A 13 -13.47 -16.01 -36.84
C LYS A 13 -12.94 -17.30 -36.21
N MET A 14 -11.97 -17.23 -35.29
CA MET A 14 -11.45 -18.43 -34.64
C MET A 14 -12.50 -19.06 -33.71
N LYS A 15 -12.44 -20.38 -33.55
CA LYS A 15 -13.24 -21.11 -32.56
C LYS A 15 -12.72 -20.81 -31.15
N SER A 16 -13.62 -20.82 -30.17
CA SER A 16 -13.23 -20.70 -28.77
C SER A 16 -12.28 -21.83 -28.40
N THR A 17 -11.22 -21.49 -27.67
CA THR A 17 -10.14 -22.41 -27.32
C THR A 17 -9.94 -22.36 -25.83
N ASN A 18 -9.99 -23.50 -25.17
CA ASN A 18 -9.71 -23.57 -23.73
C ASN A 18 -8.19 -23.74 -23.54
N VAL A 19 -7.54 -22.68 -23.07
CA VAL A 19 -6.10 -22.65 -22.84
C VAL A 19 -5.83 -22.89 -21.37
N THR A 20 -5.07 -23.94 -21.05
CA THR A 20 -4.75 -24.35 -19.67
C THR A 20 -3.34 -23.94 -19.22
N GLN A 21 -2.53 -23.39 -20.11
CA GLN A 21 -1.15 -22.99 -19.86
C GLN A 21 -0.80 -21.69 -20.57
N ALA A 22 0.23 -20.98 -20.11
CA ALA A 22 0.62 -19.72 -20.73
C ALA A 22 1.07 -19.90 -22.19
N VAL A 23 0.42 -19.19 -23.12
CA VAL A 23 0.69 -19.20 -24.57
C VAL A 23 1.17 -17.83 -25.06
N ASN A 24 1.87 -17.84 -26.18
CA ASN A 24 2.11 -16.64 -26.96
C ASN A 24 0.97 -16.43 -27.95
N ILE A 25 0.62 -15.18 -28.22
CA ILE A 25 -0.44 -14.82 -29.15
C ILE A 25 0.17 -14.11 -30.36
N MET A 26 -0.24 -14.50 -31.56
CA MET A 26 0.01 -13.74 -32.78
C MET A 26 -1.31 -13.21 -33.32
N LEU A 27 -1.42 -11.90 -33.44
CA LEU A 27 -2.60 -11.21 -33.96
C LEU A 27 -2.51 -11.06 -35.47
N THR A 28 -3.60 -11.37 -36.16
CA THR A 28 -3.75 -11.06 -37.59
C THR A 28 -4.02 -9.56 -37.80
N PRO A 29 -3.84 -9.03 -39.03
CA PRO A 29 -4.15 -7.64 -39.39
C PRO A 29 -5.56 -7.13 -39.06
N GLN A 30 -6.48 -8.00 -38.63
CA GLN A 30 -7.82 -7.60 -38.18
C GLN A 30 -7.83 -6.88 -36.82
N PHE A 31 -6.72 -6.88 -36.07
CA PHE A 31 -6.63 -6.32 -34.72
C PHE A 31 -5.77 -5.06 -34.62
N TYR A 32 -5.26 -4.56 -35.75
CA TYR A 32 -4.38 -3.41 -35.76
C TYR A 32 -4.39 -2.68 -37.10
N ILE A 33 -4.00 -1.42 -37.07
CA ILE A 33 -3.80 -0.60 -38.26
C ILE A 33 -2.30 -0.41 -38.46
N LEU A 34 -1.86 -0.63 -39.69
CA LEU A 34 -0.46 -0.61 -40.10
C LEU A 34 -0.17 0.64 -40.92
N LYS A 35 0.96 1.30 -40.66
CA LYS A 35 1.51 2.35 -41.52
C LYS A 35 3.02 2.18 -41.63
N LYS A 36 3.56 2.26 -42.86
CA LYS A 36 5.00 2.19 -43.12
C LYS A 36 5.46 3.50 -43.73
N GLU A 37 6.48 4.12 -43.15
CA GLU A 37 6.96 5.44 -43.56
C GLU A 37 8.48 5.51 -43.58
N LYS A 38 9.04 6.20 -44.57
CA LYS A 38 10.47 6.50 -44.63
C LYS A 38 10.73 7.83 -43.94
N LEU A 39 11.20 7.79 -42.69
CA LEU A 39 11.41 8.97 -41.86
C LEU A 39 12.88 9.10 -41.46
N PRO A 40 13.44 10.33 -41.41
CA PRO A 40 14.83 10.59 -41.04
C PRO A 40 15.03 10.52 -39.50
N LEU A 41 14.50 9.48 -38.86
CA LEU A 41 14.58 9.26 -37.42
C LEU A 41 15.69 8.26 -37.10
N ARG A 42 16.42 8.51 -36.01
CA ARG A 42 17.51 7.64 -35.56
C ARG A 42 17.03 6.54 -34.63
N TYR A 43 16.05 6.84 -33.77
CA TYR A 43 15.66 5.96 -32.67
C TYR A 43 14.15 5.66 -32.64
N ALA A 44 13.81 4.44 -32.19
CA ALA A 44 12.43 3.96 -32.15
C ALA A 44 11.53 4.77 -31.20
N TYR A 45 12.08 5.36 -30.13
CA TYR A 45 11.29 6.20 -29.22
C TYR A 45 10.83 7.50 -29.89
N GLN A 46 11.65 8.08 -30.78
CA GLN A 46 11.27 9.28 -31.54
C GLN A 46 10.13 8.96 -32.49
N ALA A 47 10.22 7.83 -33.19
CA ALA A 47 9.17 7.34 -34.05
C ALA A 47 7.89 7.06 -33.24
N LYS A 48 7.99 6.40 -32.09
CA LYS A 48 6.83 6.17 -31.21
C LYS A 48 6.13 7.46 -30.78
N ASN A 49 6.86 8.53 -30.51
CA ASN A 49 6.28 9.82 -30.09
C ASN A 49 5.43 10.50 -31.17
N ILE A 50 5.76 10.30 -32.45
CA ILE A 50 4.99 10.88 -33.56
C ILE A 50 3.87 9.95 -34.06
N ALA A 51 3.82 8.70 -33.57
CA ALA A 51 2.85 7.71 -34.01
C ALA A 51 1.39 8.22 -33.90
N PRO A 52 0.95 8.89 -32.81
CA PRO A 52 -0.42 9.41 -32.73
C PRO A 52 -0.78 10.33 -33.90
N SER A 53 0.11 11.25 -34.28
CA SER A 53 -0.11 12.16 -35.41
C SER A 53 -0.14 11.45 -36.76
N LEU A 54 0.58 10.34 -36.91
CA LEU A 54 0.57 9.56 -38.16
C LEU A 54 -0.75 8.82 -38.39
N PHE A 55 -1.52 8.57 -37.34
CA PHE A 55 -2.80 7.88 -37.37
C PHE A 55 -4.00 8.81 -37.14
N GLU A 56 -3.78 10.13 -37.09
CA GLU A 56 -4.85 11.10 -36.95
C GLU A 56 -5.86 10.97 -38.11
N GLY A 57 -7.15 10.86 -37.78
CA GLY A 57 -8.23 10.63 -38.75
C GLY A 57 -8.31 9.21 -39.34
N LEU A 58 -7.43 8.29 -38.94
CA LEU A 58 -7.45 6.89 -39.40
C LEU A 58 -8.00 5.91 -38.35
N LEU A 59 -8.09 6.35 -37.09
CA LEU A 59 -8.51 5.53 -35.95
C LEU A 59 -9.96 5.84 -35.57
N GLU A 60 -10.64 4.86 -34.97
CA GLU A 60 -12.02 5.05 -34.48
C GLU A 60 -12.04 5.99 -33.27
N GLU A 61 -13.03 6.87 -33.21
CA GLU A 61 -13.19 7.79 -32.07
C GLU A 61 -13.61 7.03 -30.81
N GLY A 62 -13.05 7.41 -29.66
CA GLY A 62 -13.41 6.86 -28.35
C GLY A 62 -12.60 5.65 -27.90
N ALA A 63 -11.83 5.01 -28.78
CA ALA A 63 -10.91 3.92 -28.43
C ALA A 63 -9.53 4.43 -27.98
N ARG A 64 -8.91 3.72 -27.03
CA ARG A 64 -7.56 4.02 -26.54
C ARG A 64 -6.52 3.18 -27.27
N TYR A 65 -5.88 3.80 -28.25
CA TYR A 65 -4.86 3.13 -29.05
C TYR A 65 -3.47 3.21 -28.41
N GLU A 66 -2.79 2.07 -28.43
CA GLU A 66 -1.37 1.95 -28.16
C GLU A 66 -0.59 1.75 -29.46
N TYR A 67 0.70 2.09 -29.42
CA TYR A 67 1.56 2.07 -30.60
C TYR A 67 2.79 1.19 -30.39
N LYS A 68 2.98 0.24 -31.32
CA LYS A 68 4.24 -0.48 -31.50
C LYS A 68 4.96 0.08 -32.71
N VAL A 69 6.26 0.36 -32.53
CA VAL A 69 7.12 0.86 -33.61
C VAL A 69 8.40 0.04 -33.68
N PHE A 70 8.79 -0.34 -34.89
CA PHE A 70 10.07 -0.98 -35.16
C PHE A 70 10.58 -0.58 -36.55
N LYS A 71 11.87 -0.80 -36.79
CA LYS A 71 12.50 -0.49 -38.07
C LYS A 71 12.62 -1.76 -38.89
N GLU A 72 12.22 -1.68 -40.16
CA GLU A 72 12.36 -2.74 -41.15
C GLU A 72 13.11 -2.15 -42.35
N LYS A 73 14.36 -2.59 -42.56
CA LYS A 73 15.27 -2.02 -43.56
C LYS A 73 15.35 -0.49 -43.40
N ASP A 74 14.92 0.27 -44.39
CA ASP A 74 14.93 1.74 -44.41
C ASP A 74 13.59 2.39 -44.02
N MET A 75 12.59 1.58 -43.62
CA MET A 75 11.26 2.06 -43.27
C MET A 75 10.98 1.87 -41.77
N TRP A 76 10.21 2.80 -41.23
CA TRP A 76 9.60 2.66 -39.92
C TRP A 76 8.23 2.03 -40.07
N VAL A 77 8.00 0.97 -39.30
CA VAL A 77 6.72 0.26 -39.25
C VAL A 77 5.99 0.68 -37.97
N PHE A 78 4.81 1.23 -38.15
CA PHE A 78 3.92 1.70 -37.10
C PHE A 78 2.69 0.81 -37.04
N ILE A 79 2.38 0.32 -35.85
CA ILE A 79 1.20 -0.51 -35.58
C ILE A 79 0.42 0.17 -34.48
N ALA A 80 -0.81 0.60 -34.79
CA ALA A 80 -1.78 1.08 -33.83
C ALA A 80 -2.74 -0.05 -33.47
N TYR A 81 -2.96 -0.30 -32.17
CA TYR A 81 -3.83 -1.37 -31.69
C TYR A 81 -4.58 -0.95 -30.43
N ASP A 82 -5.79 -1.49 -30.26
CA ASP A 82 -6.60 -1.30 -29.06
C ASP A 82 -6.41 -2.50 -28.12
N SER A 83 -5.73 -2.28 -27.01
CA SER A 83 -5.40 -3.34 -26.06
C SER A 83 -6.62 -3.84 -25.29
N GLU A 84 -7.63 -3.00 -25.05
CA GLU A 84 -8.88 -3.37 -24.39
C GLU A 84 -9.72 -4.27 -25.30
N ASN A 85 -9.90 -3.86 -26.56
CA ASN A 85 -10.61 -4.65 -27.56
C ASN A 85 -9.97 -6.03 -27.76
N ILE A 86 -8.63 -6.09 -27.87
CA ILE A 86 -7.93 -7.37 -27.98
C ILE A 86 -8.14 -8.22 -26.73
N ARG A 87 -8.06 -7.64 -25.53
CA ARG A 87 -8.27 -8.38 -24.27
C ARG A 87 -9.67 -8.96 -24.21
N ASP A 88 -10.68 -8.15 -24.50
CA ASP A 88 -12.08 -8.55 -24.44
C ASP A 88 -12.39 -9.62 -25.51
N PHE A 89 -11.79 -9.49 -26.70
CA PHE A 89 -11.85 -10.52 -27.72
C PHE A 89 -11.23 -11.85 -27.25
N LEU A 90 -10.01 -11.83 -26.72
CA LEU A 90 -9.34 -13.04 -26.22
C LEU A 90 -10.15 -13.71 -25.11
N PHE A 91 -10.69 -12.91 -24.19
CA PHE A 91 -11.57 -13.38 -23.13
C PHE A 91 -12.84 -14.04 -23.70
N SER A 92 -13.49 -13.43 -24.69
CA SER A 92 -14.67 -14.00 -25.37
C SER A 92 -14.38 -15.36 -26.04
N LYS A 93 -13.11 -15.62 -26.40
CA LYS A 93 -12.66 -16.90 -26.98
C LYS A 93 -12.19 -17.91 -25.94
N GLY A 94 -12.34 -17.61 -24.64
CA GLY A 94 -11.93 -18.48 -23.54
C GLY A 94 -10.45 -18.38 -23.16
N ILE A 95 -9.73 -17.39 -23.68
CA ILE A 95 -8.32 -17.15 -23.38
C ILE A 95 -8.24 -16.09 -22.28
N LYS A 96 -8.02 -16.54 -21.04
CA LYS A 96 -7.82 -15.64 -19.90
C LYS A 96 -6.49 -14.90 -20.00
N GLU A 97 -6.46 -13.68 -19.51
CA GLU A 97 -5.28 -12.80 -19.52
C GLU A 97 -4.06 -13.45 -18.82
N GLU A 98 -4.29 -14.19 -17.73
CA GLU A 98 -3.25 -14.94 -16.99
C GLU A 98 -2.51 -15.98 -17.85
N TYR A 99 -3.13 -16.43 -18.95
CA TYR A 99 -2.54 -17.37 -19.90
C TYR A 99 -1.92 -16.68 -21.12
N VAL A 100 -1.96 -15.35 -21.22
CA VAL A 100 -1.34 -14.60 -22.31
C VAL A 100 0.05 -14.16 -21.88
N SER A 101 1.10 -14.81 -22.41
CA SER A 101 2.48 -14.46 -22.04
C SER A 101 3.00 -13.25 -22.80
N LYS A 102 2.83 -13.24 -24.12
CA LYS A 102 3.37 -12.23 -25.04
C LYS A 102 2.46 -12.14 -26.25
N VAL A 103 2.32 -10.93 -26.77
CA VAL A 103 1.52 -10.67 -27.96
C VAL A 103 2.43 -10.17 -29.06
N PHE A 104 2.22 -10.70 -30.25
CA PHE A 104 2.97 -10.41 -31.46
C PHE A 104 2.00 -10.03 -32.57
N PHE A 105 2.45 -9.22 -33.51
CA PHE A 105 1.68 -8.88 -34.70
C PHE A 105 2.22 -9.70 -35.88
N ALA A 106 1.33 -10.25 -36.71
CA ALA A 106 1.72 -11.06 -37.87
C ALA A 106 2.68 -10.30 -38.81
N GLU A 107 2.51 -8.98 -38.91
CA GLU A 107 3.42 -8.09 -39.67
C GLU A 107 4.89 -8.23 -39.28
N GLN A 108 5.19 -8.55 -38.01
CA GLN A 108 6.55 -8.73 -37.55
C GLN A 108 7.23 -10.00 -38.09
N ALA A 109 6.45 -10.92 -38.65
CA ALA A 109 6.89 -12.17 -39.26
C ALA A 109 6.68 -12.16 -40.78
N LEU A 110 6.67 -10.99 -41.41
CA LEU A 110 6.44 -10.80 -42.85
C LEU A 110 7.24 -11.79 -43.71
N GLU A 111 8.54 -11.93 -43.44
CA GLU A 111 9.44 -12.83 -44.19
C GLU A 111 9.10 -14.32 -44.06
N SER A 112 8.33 -14.71 -43.04
CA SER A 112 7.89 -16.09 -42.84
C SER A 112 6.67 -16.46 -43.69
N PHE A 113 5.97 -15.49 -44.27
CA PHE A 113 4.80 -15.72 -45.13
C PHE A 113 5.18 -15.94 -46.60
N VAL A 114 5.90 -17.03 -46.86
CA VAL A 114 6.34 -17.42 -48.23
C VAL A 114 5.21 -17.97 -49.11
N ARG A 115 4.10 -18.40 -48.50
CA ARG A 115 2.88 -18.92 -49.14
C ARG A 115 1.66 -18.49 -48.32
N PRO A 116 0.45 -18.55 -48.90
CA PRO A 116 -0.77 -18.28 -48.15
C PRO A 116 -0.92 -19.20 -46.92
N LEU A 117 -1.30 -18.61 -45.79
CA LEU A 117 -1.71 -19.29 -44.57
C LEU A 117 -3.23 -19.27 -44.48
N HIS A 118 -3.87 -20.43 -44.58
CA HIS A 118 -5.32 -20.51 -44.48
C HIS A 118 -5.79 -20.35 -43.03
N LEU A 119 -6.67 -19.38 -42.78
CA LEU A 119 -7.21 -19.12 -41.45
C LEU A 119 -8.52 -19.88 -41.19
N ASN A 120 -9.37 -19.93 -42.21
CA ASN A 120 -10.67 -20.61 -42.18
C ASN A 120 -11.10 -20.95 -43.62
N ASP A 121 -12.34 -21.38 -43.83
CA ASP A 121 -12.83 -21.79 -45.16
C ASP A 121 -12.93 -20.63 -46.17
N LYS A 122 -12.94 -19.38 -45.70
CA LYS A 122 -13.16 -18.18 -46.54
C LYS A 122 -11.94 -17.29 -46.66
N GLU A 123 -11.06 -17.27 -45.67
CA GLU A 123 -9.99 -16.27 -45.55
C GLU A 123 -8.61 -16.93 -45.48
N SER A 124 -7.62 -16.22 -46.00
CA SER A 124 -6.21 -16.56 -45.92
C SER A 124 -5.37 -15.33 -45.69
N MET A 125 -4.21 -15.52 -45.09
CA MET A 125 -3.24 -14.47 -44.81
C MET A 125 -1.98 -14.72 -45.63
N LEU A 126 -1.44 -13.70 -46.27
CA LEU A 126 -0.20 -13.78 -47.03
C LEU A 126 0.56 -12.45 -46.95
N ALA A 127 1.83 -12.46 -47.36
CA ALA A 127 2.56 -11.25 -47.64
C ALA A 127 2.22 -10.74 -49.05
N LEU A 128 1.74 -9.51 -49.16
CA LEU A 128 1.51 -8.79 -50.42
C LEU A 128 2.06 -7.37 -50.28
N ASP A 129 2.79 -6.89 -51.28
CA ASP A 129 3.37 -5.54 -51.31
C ASP A 129 4.10 -5.14 -50.02
N ASN A 130 4.89 -6.08 -49.50
CA ASN A 130 5.67 -5.91 -48.26
C ASN A 130 4.78 -5.63 -47.02
N ALA A 131 3.56 -6.15 -46.97
CA ALA A 131 2.70 -6.15 -45.79
C ALA A 131 1.96 -7.48 -45.65
N VAL A 132 1.62 -7.88 -44.42
CA VAL A 132 0.77 -9.05 -44.18
C VAL A 132 -0.69 -8.63 -44.33
N VAL A 133 -1.41 -9.27 -45.25
CA VAL A 133 -2.80 -8.94 -45.57
C VAL A 133 -3.70 -10.16 -45.45
N LEU A 134 -4.98 -9.92 -45.13
CA LEU A 134 -6.02 -10.95 -45.28
C LEU A 134 -6.68 -10.80 -46.64
N VAL A 135 -6.83 -11.93 -47.33
CA VAL A 135 -7.57 -12.01 -48.59
C VAL A 135 -8.61 -13.13 -48.56
N PRO A 136 -9.71 -13.00 -49.30
CA PRO A 136 -10.61 -14.11 -49.53
C PRO A 136 -9.90 -15.24 -50.28
N LYS A 137 -10.12 -16.49 -49.89
CA LYS A 137 -9.57 -17.68 -50.57
C LYS A 137 -9.94 -17.75 -52.05
N GLY A 138 -11.08 -17.18 -52.44
CA GLY A 138 -11.51 -17.10 -53.83
C GLY A 138 -10.56 -16.28 -54.72
N ALA A 139 -9.81 -15.33 -54.14
CA ALA A 139 -8.87 -14.48 -54.88
C ALA A 139 -7.50 -15.15 -55.11
N LEU A 140 -7.24 -16.32 -54.51
CA LEU A 140 -5.92 -16.98 -54.55
C LEU A 140 -5.70 -17.84 -55.81
N GLY A 141 -6.70 -18.03 -56.66
CA GLY A 141 -6.58 -18.84 -57.88
C GLY A 141 -6.01 -20.24 -57.61
N GLU A 142 -4.92 -20.60 -58.29
CA GLU A 142 -4.24 -21.90 -58.16
C GLU A 142 -3.48 -22.08 -56.82
N GLN A 143 -3.15 -21.00 -56.11
CA GLN A 143 -2.48 -21.06 -54.79
C GLN A 143 -3.43 -21.45 -53.64
N LYS A 144 -4.65 -21.88 -53.97
CA LYS A 144 -5.71 -22.23 -53.02
C LYS A 144 -5.48 -23.56 -52.29
N GLN A 145 -4.60 -24.42 -52.79
CA GLN A 145 -4.43 -25.79 -52.28
C GLN A 145 -3.30 -25.91 -51.23
N ASP A 146 -2.27 -25.07 -51.31
CA ASP A 146 -1.12 -25.15 -50.42
C ASP A 146 -1.22 -24.13 -49.28
N SER A 147 -1.63 -24.59 -48.09
CA SER A 147 -1.52 -23.80 -46.87
C SER A 147 -0.16 -23.95 -46.23
N LEU A 148 0.40 -22.83 -45.81
CA LEU A 148 1.50 -22.83 -44.87
C LEU A 148 1.09 -23.43 -43.51
N VAL A 149 2.03 -24.06 -42.81
CA VAL A 149 1.83 -24.58 -41.43
C VAL A 149 2.28 -23.52 -40.43
N PHE A 150 1.37 -23.09 -39.56
CA PHE A 150 1.69 -22.12 -38.51
C PHE A 150 2.28 -22.79 -37.28
N ASP A 151 3.49 -22.39 -36.90
CA ASP A 151 4.20 -22.91 -35.74
C ASP A 151 5.08 -21.83 -35.06
N ASN A 152 5.93 -22.25 -34.13
CA ASN A 152 6.78 -21.34 -33.37
C ASN A 152 7.87 -20.63 -34.21
N HIS A 153 8.15 -21.03 -35.45
CA HIS A 153 9.11 -20.33 -36.32
C HIS A 153 8.63 -18.92 -36.67
N PHE A 154 7.33 -18.66 -36.60
CA PHE A 154 6.74 -17.33 -36.78
C PHE A 154 7.02 -16.37 -35.63
N THR A 155 7.59 -16.84 -34.51
CA THR A 155 7.75 -16.03 -33.29
C THR A 155 8.78 -14.89 -33.48
N PRO A 156 8.35 -13.61 -33.49
CA PRO A 156 9.27 -12.48 -33.62
C PRO A 156 10.11 -12.25 -32.35
N LYS A 157 11.16 -11.43 -32.49
CA LYS A 157 12.06 -11.09 -31.36
C LYS A 157 11.41 -10.16 -30.34
N SER A 158 10.59 -9.20 -30.77
CA SER A 158 9.96 -8.20 -29.90
C SER A 158 8.47 -8.46 -29.75
N ALA A 159 7.99 -8.51 -28.51
CA ALA A 159 6.56 -8.63 -28.20
C ALA A 159 6.00 -7.29 -27.70
N VAL A 160 4.68 -7.20 -27.62
CA VAL A 160 3.99 -6.28 -26.71
C VAL A 160 3.38 -7.09 -25.57
N SER A 161 3.25 -6.46 -24.41
CA SER A 161 2.52 -7.02 -23.29
C SER A 161 1.14 -6.38 -23.26
N ILE A 162 0.09 -7.17 -23.43
CA ILE A 162 -1.26 -6.75 -23.06
C ILE A 162 -1.34 -6.98 -21.55
N GLN A 163 -0.76 -6.04 -20.79
CA GLN A 163 -1.02 -5.99 -19.36
C GLN A 163 -2.37 -5.30 -19.21
N GLY A 164 -3.38 -6.04 -18.78
CA GLY A 164 -4.50 -5.42 -18.11
C GLY A 164 -3.98 -4.64 -16.91
N GLU A 165 -4.76 -3.67 -16.45
CA GLU A 165 -4.47 -2.82 -15.30
C GLU A 165 -4.15 -3.58 -13.98
N LYS A 166 -4.08 -4.92 -14.00
CA LYS A 166 -3.75 -5.80 -12.88
C LYS A 166 -2.27 -6.21 -12.81
N GLY A 167 -1.42 -5.78 -13.74
CA GLY A 167 0.04 -6.07 -13.72
C GLY A 167 0.86 -5.20 -12.75
N SER A 168 0.29 -4.12 -12.24
CA SER A 168 0.90 -3.31 -11.19
C SER A 168 -0.20 -2.74 -10.32
N PHE A 169 -0.46 -3.38 -9.17
CA PHE A 169 -1.39 -2.86 -8.15
C PHE A 169 -1.04 -1.43 -7.69
N ILE A 170 0.15 -0.94 -8.04
CA ILE A 170 0.67 0.34 -7.60
C ILE A 170 1.14 1.14 -8.83
N HIS A 171 0.36 2.14 -9.21
CA HIS A 171 0.73 3.09 -10.25
C HIS A 171 2.09 3.75 -9.94
N LYS A 172 2.91 4.11 -10.93
CA LYS A 172 4.27 4.69 -10.71
C LYS A 172 4.29 5.85 -9.69
N LYS A 173 3.26 6.69 -9.70
CA LYS A 173 3.08 7.78 -8.72
C LYS A 173 2.86 7.26 -7.30
N GLN A 174 2.03 6.22 -7.13
CA GLN A 174 1.80 5.57 -5.84
C GLN A 174 3.06 4.84 -5.34
N ALA A 175 3.85 4.25 -6.24
CA ALA A 175 5.12 3.62 -5.90
C ALA A 175 6.15 4.64 -5.40
N MET A 176 6.16 5.84 -6.01
CA MET A 176 6.98 6.96 -5.55
C MET A 176 6.55 7.43 -4.15
N TYR A 177 5.25 7.59 -3.89
CA TYR A 177 4.76 7.94 -2.55
C TYR A 177 5.09 6.88 -1.50
N LEU A 178 4.91 5.60 -1.82
CA LEU A 178 5.24 4.49 -0.92
C LEU A 178 6.74 4.45 -0.62
N SER A 179 7.59 4.62 -1.64
CA SER A 179 9.03 4.68 -1.47
C SER A 179 9.45 5.86 -0.59
N ALA A 180 8.85 7.05 -0.79
CA ALA A 180 9.11 8.21 0.06
C ALA A 180 8.72 7.94 1.52
N ALA A 181 7.57 7.30 1.77
CA ALA A 181 7.13 6.92 3.12
C ALA A 181 8.11 5.92 3.78
N CYS A 182 8.57 4.90 3.05
CA CYS A 182 9.54 3.94 3.57
C CYS A 182 10.89 4.60 3.92
N VAL A 183 11.38 5.54 3.11
CA VAL A 183 12.60 6.30 3.40
C VAL A 183 12.44 7.14 4.67
N LEU A 184 11.27 7.76 4.84
CA LEU A 184 10.95 8.55 6.04
C LEU A 184 10.99 7.67 7.30
N PHE A 185 10.37 6.48 7.25
CA PHE A 185 10.45 5.52 8.35
C PHE A 185 11.89 5.05 8.63
N ALA A 186 12.66 4.76 7.59
CA ALA A 186 14.07 4.36 7.77
C ALA A 186 14.90 5.46 8.46
N LEU A 187 14.67 6.73 8.12
CA LEU A 187 15.32 7.85 8.79
C LEU A 187 14.90 7.99 10.25
N MET A 188 13.61 7.84 10.57
CA MET A 188 13.13 7.84 11.95
C MET A 188 13.81 6.75 12.79
N PHE A 189 13.82 5.50 12.29
CA PHE A 189 14.48 4.40 12.99
C PHE A 189 15.99 4.61 13.16
N PHE A 190 16.65 5.25 12.19
CA PHE A 190 18.08 5.54 12.30
C PHE A 190 18.36 6.60 13.39
N ILE A 191 17.52 7.63 13.49
CA ILE A 191 17.62 8.67 14.53
C ILE A 191 17.38 8.06 15.91
N GLU A 192 16.30 7.28 16.05
CA GLU A 192 15.99 6.59 17.31
C GLU A 192 17.09 5.61 17.70
N GLY A 193 17.56 4.78 16.76
CA GLY A 193 18.63 3.80 17.00
C GLY A 193 19.93 4.45 17.50
N ARG A 194 20.27 5.64 16.99
CA ARG A 194 21.41 6.42 17.47
C ARG A 194 21.20 6.95 18.89
N GLY A 195 19.97 7.35 19.23
CA GLY A 195 19.60 7.79 20.58
C GLY A 195 19.68 6.67 21.62
N TYR A 196 19.22 5.46 21.27
CA TYR A 196 19.27 4.30 22.16
C TYR A 196 20.71 3.85 22.44
N GLY A 197 21.59 3.79 21.43
CA GLY A 197 22.95 3.27 21.60
C GLY A 197 23.90 4.10 22.47
N GLY A 198 23.62 5.39 22.66
CA GLY A 198 24.45 6.31 23.45
C GLY A 198 24.07 6.37 24.93
N ASN A 199 22.78 6.58 25.22
CA ASN A 199 22.29 6.70 26.59
C ASN A 199 22.16 5.35 27.29
N SER A 200 21.88 4.25 26.56
CA SER A 200 21.73 2.93 27.19
C SER A 200 23.03 2.48 27.84
N LYS A 201 24.19 2.68 27.21
CA LYS A 201 25.48 2.24 27.75
C LYS A 201 25.88 2.96 29.03
N ALA A 202 25.63 4.26 29.12
CA ALA A 202 25.92 5.03 30.32
C ALA A 202 24.99 4.63 31.48
N SER A 203 23.69 4.46 31.21
CA SER A 203 22.72 4.00 32.21
C SER A 203 22.96 2.54 32.61
N GLU A 204 23.37 1.68 31.70
CA GLU A 204 23.71 0.27 31.95
C GLU A 204 24.98 0.17 32.79
N ALA A 205 26.00 0.99 32.51
CA ALA A 205 27.19 1.07 33.36
C ALA A 205 26.84 1.52 34.79
N GLN A 206 26.02 2.58 34.94
CA GLN A 206 25.54 3.03 36.25
C GLN A 206 24.73 1.95 36.99
N MET A 207 23.84 1.25 36.27
CA MET A 207 23.07 0.14 36.82
C MET A 207 24.00 -0.97 37.32
N ASN A 208 25.00 -1.35 36.52
CA ASN A 208 25.95 -2.39 36.91
C ASN A 208 26.75 -1.98 38.16
N THR A 209 27.21 -0.73 38.25
CA THR A 209 27.88 -0.23 39.45
C THR A 209 26.99 -0.31 40.69
N LEU A 210 25.70 0.02 40.57
CA LEU A 210 24.75 -0.09 41.68
C LEU A 210 24.48 -1.56 42.05
N LEU A 211 24.39 -2.46 41.08
CA LEU A 211 24.17 -3.89 41.33
C LEU A 211 25.40 -4.56 41.96
N GLU A 212 26.61 -4.12 41.62
CA GLU A 212 27.85 -4.54 42.28
C GLU A 212 27.89 -4.09 43.75
N ALA A 213 27.46 -2.86 44.03
CA ALA A 213 27.37 -2.33 45.39
C ALA A 213 26.26 -3.01 46.22
N TYR A 214 25.19 -3.50 45.58
CA TYR A 214 24.05 -4.16 46.23
C TYR A 214 23.70 -5.50 45.57
N PRO A 215 24.50 -6.57 45.80
CA PRO A 215 24.33 -7.86 45.13
C PRO A 215 22.97 -8.53 45.38
N SER A 216 22.32 -8.24 46.51
CA SER A 216 20.98 -8.72 46.83
C SER A 216 19.89 -8.21 45.87
N LEU A 217 20.17 -7.13 45.13
CA LEU A 217 19.27 -6.55 44.13
C LEU A 217 19.63 -6.97 42.70
N SER A 218 20.55 -7.92 42.50
CA SER A 218 20.98 -8.39 41.18
C SER A 218 19.84 -9.01 40.35
N SER A 219 18.92 -9.72 41.00
CA SER A 219 17.72 -10.29 40.36
C SER A 219 16.67 -9.22 40.08
N SER A 220 16.19 -9.14 38.84
CA SER A 220 15.07 -8.26 38.48
C SER A 220 13.82 -8.56 39.29
N TYR A 221 13.50 -9.85 39.49
CA TYR A 221 12.37 -10.28 40.31
C TYR A 221 12.41 -9.70 41.72
N THR A 222 13.60 -9.69 42.33
CA THR A 222 13.79 -9.13 43.67
C THR A 222 13.58 -7.62 43.67
N ARG A 223 14.13 -6.91 42.68
CA ARG A 223 13.91 -5.45 42.53
C ARG A 223 12.45 -5.12 42.33
N ASP A 224 11.76 -5.83 41.46
CA ASP A 224 10.35 -5.61 41.15
C ASP A 224 9.48 -5.84 42.39
N SER A 225 9.76 -6.90 43.16
CA SER A 225 9.05 -7.17 44.43
C SER A 225 9.28 -6.08 45.49
N PHE A 226 10.48 -5.49 45.53
CA PHE A 226 10.75 -4.35 46.41
C PHE A 226 10.03 -3.09 45.96
N VAL A 227 10.05 -2.79 44.66
CA VAL A 227 9.32 -1.65 44.09
C VAL A 227 7.84 -1.77 44.40
N GLU A 228 7.21 -2.91 44.12
CA GLU A 228 5.79 -3.15 44.38
C GLU A 228 5.45 -2.96 45.86
N LYS A 229 6.28 -3.50 46.76
CA LYS A 229 6.09 -3.35 48.21
C LYS A 229 6.15 -1.88 48.65
N TYR A 230 7.14 -1.13 48.17
CA TYR A 230 7.33 0.26 48.58
C TYR A 230 6.40 1.23 47.85
N GLU A 231 5.95 0.89 46.64
CA GLU A 231 4.99 1.67 45.87
C GLU A 231 3.63 1.73 46.58
N HIS A 232 3.16 0.59 47.11
CA HIS A 232 1.94 0.57 47.93
C HIS A 232 2.07 1.48 49.17
N ILE A 233 3.24 1.47 49.82
CA ILE A 233 3.51 2.32 50.97
C ILE A 233 3.54 3.80 50.55
N ASP A 234 4.26 4.15 49.49
CA ASP A 234 4.36 5.53 49.00
C ASP A 234 3.00 6.06 48.57
N GLN A 235 2.18 5.25 47.88
CA GLN A 235 0.83 5.65 47.47
C GLN A 235 -0.05 5.94 48.68
N ALA A 236 -0.02 5.08 49.72
CA ALA A 236 -0.75 5.32 50.96
C ALA A 236 -0.29 6.62 51.65
N GLU A 237 1.02 6.87 51.72
CA GLU A 237 1.57 8.09 52.30
C GLU A 237 1.31 9.35 51.46
N ARG A 238 1.20 9.23 50.14
CA ARG A 238 0.80 10.33 49.26
C ARG A 238 -0.67 10.69 49.45
N ASN A 239 -1.56 9.71 49.57
CA ASN A 239 -2.97 9.95 49.86
C ASN A 239 -3.14 10.68 51.20
N LYS A 240 -2.42 10.24 52.24
CA LYS A 240 -2.34 10.93 53.54
C LYS A 240 -1.90 12.39 53.39
N ARG A 241 -0.80 12.64 52.66
CA ARG A 241 -0.28 13.99 52.39
C ARG A 241 -1.29 14.85 51.62
N ALA A 242 -2.02 14.27 50.67
CA ALA A 242 -3.04 14.98 49.90
C ALA A 242 -4.21 15.44 50.80
N VAL A 243 -4.69 14.58 51.71
CA VAL A 243 -5.72 14.94 52.70
C VAL A 243 -5.24 16.06 53.63
N VAL A 244 -4.01 15.96 54.15
CA VAL A 244 -3.43 17.02 54.99
C VAL A 244 -3.35 18.35 54.24
N LYS A 245 -2.93 18.31 52.97
CA LYS A 245 -2.89 19.50 52.11
C LYS A 245 -4.30 20.08 51.90
N SER A 246 -5.29 19.25 51.64
CA SER A 246 -6.69 19.66 51.52
C SER A 246 -7.18 20.38 52.79
N PHE A 247 -6.92 19.80 53.97
CA PHE A 247 -7.25 20.43 55.24
C PHE A 247 -6.50 21.73 55.50
N SER A 248 -5.24 21.86 55.07
CA SER A 248 -4.52 23.14 55.19
C SER A 248 -5.20 24.27 54.41
N ASN A 249 -5.80 23.96 53.25
CA ASN A 249 -6.56 24.94 52.46
C ASN A 249 -7.90 25.32 53.10
N MET A 250 -8.39 24.51 54.04
CA MET A 250 -9.62 24.78 54.81
C MET A 250 -9.34 25.64 56.05
N ILE A 251 -8.07 25.91 56.37
CA ILE A 251 -7.68 26.82 57.44
C ILE A 251 -7.54 28.23 56.84
N PHE A 252 -8.52 29.09 57.09
CA PHE A 252 -8.53 30.49 56.69
C PHE A 252 -9.08 31.37 57.82
N LYS A 253 -9.06 32.70 57.65
CA LYS A 253 -9.48 33.65 58.70
C LYS A 253 -10.86 33.27 59.28
N GLY A 254 -10.90 33.07 60.59
CA GLY A 254 -12.09 32.66 61.34
C GLY A 254 -12.36 31.14 61.36
N VAL A 255 -11.42 30.30 60.89
CA VAL A 255 -11.46 28.83 60.99
C VAL A 255 -10.19 28.32 61.66
N THR A 256 -10.35 27.45 62.66
CA THR A 256 -9.22 26.81 63.36
C THR A 256 -9.39 25.29 63.36
N LEU A 257 -8.38 24.55 62.91
CA LEU A 257 -8.32 23.10 63.05
C LEU A 257 -8.05 22.73 64.51
N THR A 258 -9.00 22.08 65.18
CA THR A 258 -8.90 21.73 66.61
C THR A 258 -8.37 20.31 66.81
N THR A 259 -8.76 19.37 65.94
CA THR A 259 -8.27 17.98 65.99
C THR A 259 -8.04 17.43 64.59
N LEU A 260 -7.00 16.61 64.44
CA LEU A 260 -6.72 15.83 63.24
C LEU A 260 -6.36 14.40 63.65
N SER A 261 -7.11 13.44 63.14
CA SER A 261 -6.85 12.01 63.29
C SER A 261 -6.72 11.40 61.91
N LEU A 262 -5.57 10.77 61.65
CA LEU A 262 -5.23 10.16 60.38
C LEU A 262 -4.68 8.76 60.65
N ASN A 263 -5.32 7.73 60.12
CA ASN A 263 -4.85 6.36 60.20
C ASN A 263 -4.70 5.77 58.79
N GLU A 264 -4.50 4.45 58.66
CA GLU A 264 -4.30 3.81 57.36
C GLU A 264 -5.55 3.78 56.47
N LYS A 265 -6.75 3.87 57.05
CA LYS A 265 -8.03 3.67 56.34
C LYS A 265 -8.91 4.89 56.34
N THR A 266 -8.84 5.72 57.36
CA THR A 266 -9.75 6.84 57.58
C THR A 266 -9.02 8.06 58.10
N PHE A 267 -9.62 9.20 57.80
CA PHE A 267 -9.20 10.49 58.33
C PHE A 267 -10.40 11.23 58.91
N LYS A 268 -10.14 12.02 59.94
CA LYS A 268 -11.12 12.89 60.59
C LYS A 268 -10.44 14.18 61.04
N ALA A 269 -11.07 15.30 60.78
CA ALA A 269 -10.64 16.62 61.23
C ALA A 269 -11.83 17.38 61.80
N THR A 270 -11.63 18.03 62.94
CA THR A 270 -12.63 18.94 63.52
C THR A 270 -12.15 20.37 63.36
N PHE A 271 -12.99 21.23 62.81
CA PHE A 271 -12.72 22.65 62.63
C PHE A 271 -13.69 23.47 63.46
N SER A 272 -13.19 24.45 64.19
CA SER A 272 -13.99 25.51 64.81
C SER A 272 -14.10 26.71 63.88
N HIS A 273 -15.26 27.38 63.83
CA HIS A 273 -15.52 28.52 62.94
C HIS A 273 -16.23 29.70 63.62
N GLU A 274 -15.94 30.91 63.18
CA GLU A 274 -16.46 32.17 63.75
C GLU A 274 -17.67 32.71 62.96
N GLY A 275 -18.77 31.95 62.95
CA GLY A 275 -20.05 32.40 62.35
C GLY A 275 -20.56 31.54 61.19
N THR A 276 -21.77 31.85 60.71
CA THR A 276 -22.56 31.02 59.79
C THR A 276 -22.06 31.07 58.34
N GLU A 277 -21.61 32.23 57.85
CA GLU A 277 -21.05 32.38 56.51
C GLU A 277 -19.74 31.59 56.34
N ILE A 278 -18.88 31.64 57.36
CA ILE A 278 -17.63 30.88 57.42
C ILE A 278 -17.92 29.37 57.43
N ALA A 279 -18.94 28.93 58.17
CA ALA A 279 -19.39 27.54 58.18
C ALA A 279 -19.84 27.06 56.79
N GLN A 280 -20.59 27.90 56.06
CA GLN A 280 -21.05 27.56 54.70
C GLN A 280 -19.89 27.43 53.71
N LYS A 281 -18.88 28.32 53.80
CA LYS A 281 -17.66 28.23 52.99
C LYS A 281 -16.83 26.98 53.33
N LEU A 282 -16.76 26.61 54.60
CA LEU A 282 -16.07 25.38 55.01
C LEU A 282 -16.81 24.12 54.48
N LYS A 283 -18.14 24.11 54.53
CA LYS A 283 -18.97 23.04 53.95
C LYS A 283 -18.79 22.92 52.45
N SER A 284 -18.69 24.03 51.72
CA SER A 284 -18.49 23.98 50.27
C SER A 284 -17.12 23.44 49.88
N LEU A 285 -16.06 23.80 50.59
CA LEU A 285 -14.72 23.25 50.39
C LEU A 285 -14.67 21.75 50.70
N ALA A 286 -15.32 21.31 51.78
CA ALA A 286 -15.43 19.88 52.09
C ALA A 286 -16.22 19.09 51.04
N ALA A 287 -17.28 19.68 50.49
CA ALA A 287 -18.07 19.08 49.43
C ALA A 287 -17.32 18.98 48.09
N GLN A 288 -16.49 19.98 47.76
CA GLN A 288 -15.61 19.94 46.58
C GLN A 288 -14.63 18.76 46.63
N GLU A 289 -14.09 18.49 47.83
CA GLU A 289 -13.19 17.37 48.10
C GLU A 289 -13.92 16.06 48.39
N LYS A 290 -15.27 16.05 48.31
CA LYS A 290 -16.17 14.91 48.55
C LYS A 290 -16.04 14.28 49.94
N TYR A 291 -15.70 15.08 50.95
CA TYR A 291 -15.58 14.61 52.32
C TYR A 291 -16.95 14.54 53.01
N LYS A 292 -17.08 13.61 53.96
CA LYS A 292 -18.29 13.47 54.77
C LYS A 292 -18.30 14.53 55.86
N LEU A 293 -19.46 15.15 56.03
CA LEU A 293 -19.68 16.23 57.00
C LEU A 293 -20.55 15.73 58.15
N LYS A 294 -20.17 16.10 59.38
CA LYS A 294 -21.01 15.92 60.57
C LYS A 294 -20.96 17.20 61.41
N GLU A 295 -22.12 17.80 61.63
CA GLU A 295 -22.25 18.93 62.55
C GLU A 295 -22.24 18.42 63.98
N ILE A 296 -21.52 19.11 64.86
CA ILE A 296 -21.50 18.79 66.28
C ILE A 296 -22.56 19.70 66.94
N GLU A 297 -23.66 19.08 67.39
CA GLU A 297 -24.81 19.78 67.98
C GLU A 297 -24.38 20.77 69.07
N ASN A 298 -24.96 21.97 69.03
CA ASN A 298 -24.70 23.08 69.98
C ASN A 298 -23.25 23.58 70.04
N SER A 299 -22.46 23.42 68.97
CA SER A 299 -21.10 23.93 68.90
C SER A 299 -20.83 24.72 67.60
N THR A 300 -19.89 25.65 67.65
CA THR A 300 -19.33 26.33 66.46
C THR A 300 -18.27 25.44 65.78
N SER A 301 -18.50 24.13 65.74
CA SER A 301 -17.54 23.14 65.23
C SER A 301 -18.15 22.18 64.22
N LEU A 302 -17.34 21.81 63.24
CA LEU A 302 -17.73 20.95 62.13
C LEU A 302 -16.69 19.82 61.98
N GLU A 303 -17.16 18.58 61.93
CA GLU A 303 -16.33 17.40 61.70
C GLU A 303 -16.35 17.03 60.20
N ILE A 304 -15.16 16.87 59.63
CA ILE A 304 -14.93 16.47 58.24
C ILE A 304 -14.16 15.15 58.26
N GLY A 305 -14.66 14.12 57.58
CA GLY A 305 -13.98 12.82 57.55
C GLY A 305 -14.22 12.02 56.29
N GLY A 306 -13.42 10.99 56.10
CA GLY A 306 -13.46 10.15 54.91
C GLY A 306 -12.60 8.91 55.01
N VAL A 307 -12.49 8.22 53.87
CA VAL A 307 -11.64 7.03 53.67
C VAL A 307 -10.47 7.45 52.78
N LEU A 308 -9.28 6.88 53.02
CA LEU A 308 -8.06 7.12 52.26
C LEU A 308 -7.93 6.25 50.99
#